data_AF-A0A832KIX7-F1
#
_entry.id   AF-A0A832KIX7-F1
#
_cell.length_a   1.000
_cell.length_b   1.000
_cell.length_c   1.000
_cell.angle_alpha   90.00
_cell.angle_beta   90.00
_cell.angle_gamma   90.00
#
_symmetry.space_group_name_H-M   'P 1'
#
loop_
_entity.id
_entity.type
_entity.pdbx_description
1 polymer ?
#
loop_
_entity_poly.entity_id
_entity_poly.type
_entity_poly.pdbx_seq_one_letter_code
_entity_poly.pdbx_strand_id
1 'polypeptide(L)'
;MRVSLLLAISLLPLTGPQKLSFARQNPSPDDIRRRFPRHWSPARVARMQKFLSDKGGNGSKGPNGVVFLGMQEYPSLLAGENDPPFRLLYRGRLPTPGEQLLSLCGTRKADLRGEMACYALALEAGANNVS
;
A
#
# COMPACT_ATOMS: atom_id res chain seq x y z
N MET A 1 -3.48 -2.26 16.66
CA MET A 1 -4.84 -2.38 16.08
C MET A 1 -4.96 -3.73 15.35
N ARG A 2 -6.13 -4.37 15.34
CA ARG A 2 -6.29 -5.69 14.69
C ARG A 2 -6.30 -5.54 13.16
N VAL A 3 -5.52 -6.35 12.44
CA VAL A 3 -5.46 -6.33 10.97
C VAL A 3 -6.83 -6.60 10.33
N SER A 4 -7.64 -7.50 10.91
CA SER A 4 -9.02 -7.75 10.46
C SER A 4 -9.89 -6.49 10.44
N LEU A 5 -9.75 -5.65 11.46
CA LEU A 5 -10.49 -4.38 11.57
C LEU A 5 -10.05 -3.40 10.49
N LEU A 6 -8.74 -3.23 10.30
CA LEU A 6 -8.19 -2.34 9.26
C LEU A 6 -8.56 -2.81 7.84
N LEU A 7 -8.56 -4.13 7.61
CA LEU A 7 -9.06 -4.71 6.37
C LEU A 7 -10.56 -4.42 6.16
N ALA A 8 -11.38 -4.53 7.21
CA ALA A 8 -12.79 -4.14 7.10
C ALA A 8 -12.97 -2.65 6.78
N ILE A 9 -12.25 -1.77 7.48
CA ILE A 9 -12.30 -0.32 7.27
C ILE A 9 -11.85 0.06 5.85
N SER A 10 -10.87 -0.65 5.31
CA SER A 10 -10.37 -0.38 3.95
C SER A 10 -11.40 -0.64 2.84
N LEU A 11 -12.46 -1.41 3.11
CA LEU A 11 -13.57 -1.67 2.18
C LEU A 11 -14.66 -0.59 2.21
N LEU A 12 -14.61 0.33 3.17
CA LEU A 12 -15.62 1.36 3.34
C LEU A 12 -15.50 2.44 2.26
N PRO A 13 -16.61 3.07 1.85
CA PRO A 13 -16.64 4.15 0.87
C PRO A 13 -16.23 5.48 1.51
N LEU A 14 -15.04 5.51 2.10
CA LEU A 14 -14.46 6.65 2.82
C LEU A 14 -13.09 6.99 2.23
N THR A 15 -12.67 8.26 2.33
CA THR A 15 -11.32 8.71 1.93
C THR A 15 -10.23 8.15 2.86
N GLY A 16 -8.96 8.26 2.46
CA GLY A 16 -7.83 7.84 3.29
C GLY A 16 -7.86 8.42 4.71
N PRO A 17 -7.97 9.76 4.86
CA PRO A 17 -8.02 10.41 6.16
C PRO A 17 -9.25 10.04 7.00
N GLN A 18 -10.42 9.87 6.36
CA GLN A 18 -11.64 9.43 7.04
C GLN A 18 -11.53 7.99 7.56
N LYS A 19 -10.91 7.10 6.78
CA LYS A 19 -10.63 5.73 7.22
C LYS A 19 -9.66 5.72 8.40
N LEU A 20 -8.62 6.55 8.35
CA LEU A 20 -7.66 6.68 9.46
C LEU A 20 -8.33 7.22 10.73
N SER A 21 -9.13 8.28 10.63
CA SER A 21 -9.84 8.84 11.78
C SER A 21 -10.83 7.85 12.38
N PHE A 22 -11.57 7.12 11.54
CA PHE A 22 -12.47 6.07 11.97
C PHE A 22 -11.72 4.89 12.60
N ALA A 23 -10.57 4.51 12.05
CA ALA A 23 -9.73 3.46 12.62
C ALA A 23 -9.23 3.83 14.02
N ARG A 24 -8.81 5.08 14.25
CA ARG A 24 -8.37 5.58 15.56
C ARG A 24 -9.47 5.52 16.64
N GLN A 25 -10.75 5.56 16.24
CA GLN A 25 -11.88 5.38 17.16
C GLN A 25 -12.05 3.92 17.63
N ASN A 26 -11.30 2.98 17.04
CA ASN A 26 -11.33 1.54 17.34
C ASN A 26 -12.77 0.94 17.34
N PRO A 27 -13.52 1.06 16.22
CA PRO A 27 -14.92 0.66 16.15
C PRO A 27 -15.06 -0.87 16.27
N SER A 28 -16.17 -1.31 16.86
CA SER A 28 -16.52 -2.73 16.88
C SER A 28 -17.01 -3.20 15.50
N PRO A 29 -16.97 -4.51 15.18
CA PRO A 29 -17.59 -5.05 13.97
C PRO A 29 -19.07 -4.68 13.83
N ASP A 30 -19.81 -4.64 14.94
CA ASP A 30 -21.23 -4.27 14.97
C ASP A 30 -21.43 -2.78 14.65
N ASP A 31 -20.51 -1.91 15.08
CA ASP A 31 -20.53 -0.49 14.69
C ASP A 31 -20.35 -0.31 13.19
N ILE A 32 -19.43 -1.06 12.58
CA ILE A 32 -19.19 -1.03 11.13
C ILE A 32 -20.42 -1.53 10.39
N ARG A 33 -20.99 -2.66 10.83
CA ARG A 33 -22.20 -3.24 10.24
C ARG A 33 -23.38 -2.27 10.30
N ARG A 34 -23.55 -1.59 11.43
CA ARG A 34 -24.64 -0.62 11.65
C ARG A 34 -24.49 0.64 10.80
N ARG A 35 -23.27 1.21 10.72
CA ARG A 35 -23.01 2.45 9.97
C ARG A 35 -22.89 2.23 8.46
N PHE A 36 -22.38 1.07 8.04
CA PHE A 36 -22.11 0.75 6.64
C PHE A 36 -22.65 -0.64 6.25
N PRO A 37 -23.98 -0.87 6.34
CA PRO A 37 -24.56 -2.20 6.17
C PRO A 37 -24.30 -2.83 4.80
N ARG A 38 -24.19 -2.01 3.75
CA ARG A 38 -23.93 -2.47 2.37
C ARG A 38 -22.46 -2.79 2.08
N HIS A 39 -21.53 -2.38 2.95
CA HIS A 39 -20.09 -2.54 2.75
C HIS A 39 -19.45 -3.52 3.74
N TRP A 40 -20.20 -3.95 4.76
CA TRP A 40 -19.78 -4.98 5.69
C TRP A 40 -19.81 -6.36 5.02
N SER A 41 -18.63 -6.93 4.75
CA SER A 41 -18.50 -8.27 4.17
C SER A 41 -17.44 -9.08 4.92
N PRO A 42 -17.83 -9.83 5.97
CA PRO A 42 -16.89 -10.63 6.76
C PRO A 42 -16.21 -11.71 5.91
N ALA A 43 -16.93 -12.30 4.94
CA ALA A 43 -16.37 -13.26 4.00
C ALA A 43 -15.24 -12.66 3.14
N ARG A 44 -15.39 -11.41 2.68
CA ARG A 44 -14.34 -10.71 1.93
C ARG A 44 -13.13 -10.43 2.80
N VAL A 45 -13.34 -9.97 4.04
CA VAL A 45 -12.26 -9.75 5.02
C VAL A 45 -11.49 -11.05 5.28
N ALA A 46 -12.20 -12.16 5.51
CA ALA A 46 -11.59 -13.47 5.73
C ALA A 46 -10.74 -13.93 4.53
N ARG A 47 -11.24 -13.76 3.29
CA ARG A 47 -10.46 -14.07 2.06
C ARG A 47 -9.18 -13.23 1.98
N MET A 48 -9.26 -11.95 2.31
CA MET A 48 -8.09 -11.07 2.32
C MET A 48 -7.07 -11.47 3.40
N GLN A 49 -7.54 -11.83 4.59
CA GLN A 49 -6.67 -12.34 5.64
C GLN A 49 -5.97 -13.64 5.23
N LYS A 50 -6.70 -14.56 4.59
CA LYS A 50 -6.13 -15.79 4.06
C LYS A 50 -5.05 -15.48 3.02
N PHE A 51 -5.32 -14.60 2.06
CA PHE A 51 -4.34 -14.18 1.05
C PHE A 51 -3.06 -13.61 1.66
N LEU A 52 -3.17 -12.83 2.74
CA LEU A 52 -2.01 -12.27 3.44
C LEU A 52 -1.28 -13.31 4.32
N SER A 53 -1.99 -14.37 4.73
CA SER A 53 -1.46 -15.44 5.58
C SER A 53 -0.87 -16.59 4.78
N ASP A 54 -1.25 -16.76 3.51
CA ASP A 54 -0.67 -17.70 2.55
C ASP A 54 0.78 -17.28 2.25
N LYS A 55 1.69 -17.71 3.14
CA LYS A 55 3.14 -17.60 3.01
C LYS A 55 3.62 -18.50 1.87
N GLY A 56 4.10 -17.91 0.78
CA GLY A 56 5.10 -18.57 -0.06
C GLY A 56 6.31 -18.92 0.81
N GLY A 57 6.72 -20.18 0.79
CA GLY A 57 7.59 -20.81 1.78
C GLY A 57 9.00 -20.24 1.94
N ASN A 58 9.60 -20.63 3.08
CA ASN A 58 10.96 -20.43 3.57
C ASN A 58 11.35 -19.02 4.07
N GLY A 59 11.18 -18.84 5.38
CA GLY A 59 12.12 -18.08 6.23
C GLY A 59 12.25 -16.58 5.96
N SER A 60 11.42 -15.79 6.64
CA SER A 60 11.41 -14.31 6.69
C SER A 60 10.69 -13.61 5.53
N LYS A 61 9.58 -12.93 5.85
CA LYS A 61 8.73 -12.10 4.96
C LYS A 61 8.20 -12.84 3.72
N GLY A 62 6.93 -13.29 3.77
CA GLY A 62 6.26 -13.74 2.54
C GLY A 62 6.32 -12.65 1.45
N PRO A 63 6.17 -13.00 0.16
CA PRO A 63 6.35 -12.05 -0.93
C PRO A 63 5.38 -10.87 -0.79
N ASN A 64 4.17 -11.09 -0.26
CA ASN A 64 3.13 -10.08 -0.17
C ASN A 64 3.00 -9.51 1.25
N GLY A 65 3.01 -8.19 1.36
CA GLY A 65 2.77 -7.45 2.60
C GLY A 65 1.57 -6.53 2.50
N VAL A 66 1.09 -6.07 3.66
CA VAL A 66 0.09 -5.02 3.77
C VAL A 66 0.53 -3.99 4.80
N VAL A 67 0.39 -2.72 4.47
CA VAL A 67 0.56 -1.61 5.41
C VAL A 67 -0.62 -0.66 5.30
N PHE A 68 -0.98 -0.03 6.40
CA PHE A 68 -2.10 0.90 6.49
C PHE A 68 -1.60 2.31 6.80
N LEU A 69 -2.32 3.31 6.30
CA LEU A 69 -2.03 4.71 6.58
C LEU A 69 -1.96 4.94 8.10
N GLY A 70 -0.93 5.65 8.56
CA GLY A 70 -0.70 5.91 9.98
C GLY A 70 0.09 4.83 10.73
N MET A 71 0.47 3.72 10.07
CA MET A 71 1.48 2.79 10.59
C MET A 71 2.89 3.35 10.37
N GLN A 72 3.84 2.97 11.21
CA GLN A 72 5.23 3.46 11.15
C GLN A 72 5.92 3.08 9.84
N GLU A 73 5.58 1.92 9.29
CA GLU A 73 6.16 1.38 8.06
C GLU A 73 5.54 1.98 6.79
N TYR A 74 4.49 2.79 6.91
CA TYR A 74 3.82 3.38 5.76
C TYR A 74 4.73 4.44 5.09
N PRO A 75 4.95 4.41 3.76
CA PRO A 75 5.85 5.36 3.09
C PRO A 75 5.44 6.82 3.32
N SER A 76 6.34 7.62 3.88
CA SER A 76 6.08 9.02 4.25
C SER A 76 5.73 9.89 3.04
N LEU A 77 6.37 9.68 1.89
CA LEU A 77 6.06 10.38 0.64
C LEU A 77 4.59 10.21 0.24
N LEU A 78 4.07 8.98 0.33
CA LEU A 78 2.67 8.69 0.02
C LEU A 78 1.71 9.16 1.12
N ALA A 79 2.18 9.36 2.35
CA ALA A 79 1.33 9.80 3.45
C ALA A 79 0.98 11.29 3.35
N GLY A 80 1.82 12.08 2.66
CA GLY A 80 1.65 13.53 2.47
C GLY A 80 0.75 13.93 1.30
N GLU A 81 0.30 12.98 0.48
CA GLU A 81 -0.60 13.24 -0.65
C GLU A 81 -1.99 13.71 -0.20
N ASN A 82 -2.73 14.36 -1.10
CA ASN A 82 -4.08 14.89 -0.79
C ASN A 82 -5.10 13.79 -0.45
N ASP A 83 -5.02 12.63 -1.13
CA ASP A 83 -5.84 11.44 -0.84
C ASP A 83 -4.94 10.20 -0.75
N PRO A 84 -4.25 10.01 0.39
CA PRO A 84 -3.30 8.92 0.54
C PRO A 84 -4.05 7.59 0.59
N PRO A 85 -3.59 6.54 -0.12
CA PRO A 85 -4.27 5.26 -0.12
C PRO A 85 -4.26 4.64 1.29
N PHE A 86 -5.45 4.40 1.85
CA PHE A 86 -5.54 3.89 3.22
C PHE A 86 -4.82 2.54 3.44
N ARG A 87 -4.71 1.73 2.39
CA ARG A 87 -4.10 0.39 2.42
C ARG A 87 -3.21 0.20 1.20
N LEU A 88 -1.95 -0.16 1.44
CA LEU A 88 -1.02 -0.58 0.41
C LEU A 88 -0.81 -2.09 0.50
N LEU A 89 -1.03 -2.78 -0.62
CA LEU A 89 -0.56 -4.15 -0.82
C LEU A 89 0.74 -4.06 -1.62
N TYR A 90 1.79 -4.69 -1.13
CA TYR A 90 3.11 -4.61 -1.75
C TYR A 90 3.74 -5.99 -1.86
N ARG A 91 4.68 -6.13 -2.80
CA ARG A 91 5.53 -7.31 -2.91
C ARG A 91 6.97 -6.96 -2.56
N GLY A 92 7.66 -7.79 -1.77
CA GLY A 92 9.06 -7.56 -1.39
C GLY A 92 9.18 -6.60 -0.20
N ARG A 93 9.85 -5.46 -0.37
CA ARG A 93 10.09 -4.47 0.68
C ARG A 93 9.45 -3.13 0.36
N LEU A 94 9.12 -2.39 1.42
CA LEU A 94 8.81 -0.96 1.32
C LEU A 94 10.13 -0.16 1.28
N PRO A 95 10.12 1.05 0.70
CA PRO A 95 11.27 1.94 0.74
C PRO A 95 11.61 2.34 2.18
N THR A 96 12.90 2.48 2.48
CA THR A 96 13.34 2.91 3.82
C THR A 96 13.31 4.43 3.94
N PRO A 97 13.12 4.99 5.15
CA PRO A 97 13.27 6.44 5.36
C PRO A 97 14.64 6.92 4.88
N GLY A 98 14.65 7.95 4.02
CA GLY A 98 15.88 8.52 3.44
C GLY A 98 16.36 7.85 2.15
N GLU A 99 15.70 6.78 1.68
CA GLU A 99 15.96 6.24 0.34
C GLU A 99 15.57 7.27 -0.72
N GLN A 100 16.48 7.57 -1.64
CA GLN A 100 16.20 8.46 -2.76
C GLN A 100 15.48 7.65 -3.83
N LEU A 101 14.26 8.08 -4.16
CA LEU A 101 13.40 7.41 -5.13
C LEU A 101 13.25 8.27 -6.37
N LEU A 102 13.41 7.68 -7.56
CA LEU A 102 13.19 8.32 -8.85
C LEU A 102 12.08 7.62 -9.63
N SER A 103 11.05 8.36 -9.99
CA SER A 103 10.02 7.87 -10.90
C SER A 103 10.38 8.20 -12.35
N LEU A 104 10.55 7.18 -13.20
CA LEU A 104 10.77 7.32 -14.63
C LEU A 104 9.47 6.99 -15.38
N CYS A 105 8.96 7.98 -16.11
CA CYS A 105 7.71 7.88 -16.89
C CYS A 105 7.94 8.40 -18.31
N GLY A 106 7.17 7.89 -19.28
CA GLY A 106 7.29 8.30 -20.68
C GLY A 106 6.16 7.77 -21.57
N THR A 107 6.32 7.97 -22.87
CA THR A 107 5.40 7.42 -23.88
C THR A 107 5.40 5.89 -23.86
N ARG A 108 4.25 5.27 -24.14
CA ARG A 108 4.15 3.80 -24.34
C ARG A 108 4.78 3.33 -25.65
N LYS A 109 5.11 4.26 -26.56
CA LYS A 109 5.74 4.01 -27.86
C LYS A 109 6.92 4.96 -28.01
N ALA A 110 7.99 4.69 -27.28
CA ALA A 110 9.23 5.42 -27.44
C ALA A 110 9.87 5.05 -28.78
N ASP A 111 10.63 5.97 -29.36
CA ASP A 111 11.58 5.64 -30.41
C ASP A 111 12.88 5.10 -29.78
N LEU A 112 13.76 4.55 -30.63
CA LEU A 112 15.02 3.97 -30.15
C LEU A 112 15.86 4.98 -29.36
N ARG A 113 15.83 6.26 -29.76
CA ARG A 113 16.56 7.33 -29.06
C ARG A 113 16.02 7.56 -27.65
N GLY A 114 14.70 7.61 -27.49
CA GLY A 114 14.06 7.74 -26.19
C GLY A 114 14.34 6.55 -25.27
N GLU A 115 14.31 5.33 -25.80
CA GLU A 115 14.65 4.11 -25.03
C GLU A 115 16.11 4.15 -24.55
N MET A 116 17.05 4.48 -25.43
CA MET A 116 18.47 4.56 -25.09
C MET A 116 18.75 5.64 -24.03
N ALA A 117 18.13 6.81 -24.17
CA ALA A 117 18.29 7.90 -23.20
C ALA A 117 17.71 7.52 -21.81
N CYS A 118 16.53 6.88 -21.78
CA CYS A 118 15.91 6.43 -20.54
C CYS A 118 16.75 5.34 -19.85
N TYR A 119 17.31 4.40 -20.63
CA TYR A 119 18.19 3.37 -20.11
C TYR A 119 19.47 3.96 -19.49
N ALA A 120 20.13 4.87 -20.20
CA ALA A 120 21.33 5.54 -19.70
C ALA A 120 21.05 6.32 -18.41
N LEU A 121 19.93 7.05 -18.34
CA LEU A 121 19.53 7.77 -17.13
C LEU A 121 19.29 6.83 -15.95
N ALA A 122 18.56 5.73 -16.16
CA ALA A 122 18.28 4.76 -15.11
C ALA A 122 19.56 4.08 -14.58
N LEU A 123 20.50 3.78 -15.49
CA LEU A 123 21.79 3.19 -15.13
C LEU A 123 22.62 4.14 -14.25
N GLU A 124 22.72 5.42 -14.66
CA GLU A 124 23.45 6.44 -13.88
C GLU A 124 22.78 6.73 -12.53
N ALA A 125 21.45 6.80 -12.47
CA ALA A 125 20.72 6.96 -11.22
C ALA A 125 21.01 5.81 -10.24
N GLY A 126 20.96 4.56 -10.73
CA GLY A 126 21.30 3.38 -9.94
C GLY A 126 22.75 3.36 -9.46
N ALA A 127 23.70 3.76 -10.31
CA ALA A 127 25.11 3.90 -9.95
C ALA A 127 25.34 4.94 -8.82
N ASN A 128 24.43 5.91 -8.68
CA ASN A 128 24.47 6.94 -7.65
C ASN A 128 23.53 6.66 -6.46
N ASN A 129 23.11 5.40 -6.26
CA ASN A 129 22.23 4.96 -5.16
C ASN A 129 20.84 5.63 -5.14
N VAL A 130 20.32 5.97 -6.31
CA VAL A 130 18.93 6.38 -6.48
C VAL A 130 18.14 5.18 -7.01
N SER A 131 17.10 4.77 -6.27
CA SER A 131 16.25 3.61 -6.56
C SER A 131 15.01 3.98 -7.36
#